data_AF-A0A5K0VB68-F1
#
_entry.id   AF-A0A5K0VB68-F1
#
_cell.length_a   1.000
_cell.length_b   1.000
_cell.length_c   1.000
_cell.angle_alpha   90.00
_cell.angle_beta   90.00
_cell.angle_gamma   90.00
#
_symmetry.space_group_name_H-M   'P 1'
#
loop_
_entity.id
_entity.type
_entity.pdbx_description
1 polymer ?
#
loop_
_entity_poly.entity_id
_entity_poly.type
_entity_poly.pdbx_seq_one_letter_code
_entity_poly.pdbx_strand_id
1 'polypeptide(L)'
;MEVGHASLIHLPSTGVSIFCLTILLLLSCSAGKQCGNCGSTAVAYPLSTSPGCGDPKYPVFCNTSAGALFLKSINGTEYPISSIDPQSQTFIIQPARLIGNSCRTTDFVYEGVKLNHSLPFNFTTGNTVFMLNCSAQFMRREIYDCSTQSSNGSSCWTYLNQAPPEMASCRSWNICCTARVGGTVLSYNIIARSCTAYRSFVNLDDKLPVQEWQEGVQVQWASPPELECQNQTDCSEAVPNSTCLKDQSAGNGTRRCKCNGGLQWDPKTGTCIK
;
A
#
# COMPACT_ATOMS: atom_id res chain seq x y z
N MET A 1 42.06 -49.49 56.09
CA MET A 1 43.09 -49.14 55.09
C MET A 1 42.56 -49.72 53.78
N GLU A 2 41.73 -48.97 53.03
CA GLU A 2 42.11 -48.00 51.98
C GLU A 2 42.93 -48.70 50.87
N VAL A 3 42.64 -48.61 49.57
CA VAL A 3 42.14 -47.48 48.76
C VAL A 3 41.44 -48.01 47.49
N GLY A 4 40.46 -47.27 46.96
CA GLY A 4 39.98 -47.45 45.58
C GLY A 4 39.04 -46.36 45.03
N HIS A 5 39.62 -45.50 44.18
CA HIS A 5 39.07 -44.91 42.93
C HIS A 5 38.19 -43.64 42.85
N ALA A 6 38.74 -42.73 42.01
CA ALA A 6 38.14 -41.93 40.92
C ALA A 6 37.46 -40.57 41.23
N SER A 7 38.10 -39.50 40.75
CA SER A 7 37.58 -38.13 40.69
C SER A 7 36.77 -37.89 39.40
N LEU A 8 35.60 -37.28 39.54
CA LEU A 8 34.70 -36.84 38.48
C LEU A 8 35.01 -35.41 38.02
N ILE A 9 34.84 -35.19 36.71
CA ILE A 9 34.95 -33.93 35.98
C ILE A 9 33.71 -33.06 36.30
N HIS A 10 33.94 -31.81 36.71
CA HIS A 10 32.89 -30.79 36.85
C HIS A 10 32.86 -29.87 35.62
N LEU A 11 31.70 -29.79 34.96
CA LEU A 11 31.29 -28.71 34.05
C LEU A 11 30.11 -27.96 34.71
N PRO A 12 30.12 -26.63 34.74
CA PRO A 12 28.89 -25.83 34.82
C PRO A 12 28.72 -25.03 33.51
N SER A 13 27.57 -24.55 33.08
CA SER A 13 26.17 -24.70 33.45
C SER A 13 25.43 -24.00 32.30
N THR A 14 24.49 -24.70 31.67
CA THR A 14 23.55 -24.17 30.68
C THR A 14 22.48 -23.34 31.39
N GLY A 15 22.11 -22.19 30.82
CA GLY A 15 21.02 -21.38 31.34
C GLY A 15 20.74 -20.10 30.56
N VAL A 16 20.91 -20.09 29.23
CA VAL A 16 20.45 -18.96 28.42
C VAL A 16 18.94 -19.08 28.26
N SER A 17 18.27 -18.15 28.95
CA SER A 17 16.84 -17.86 29.01
C SER A 17 16.04 -18.25 27.75
N ILE A 18 15.33 -19.38 27.82
CA ILE A 18 14.24 -19.75 26.91
C ILE A 18 13.02 -18.82 27.11
N PHE A 19 12.99 -18.04 28.19
CA PHE A 19 11.89 -17.13 28.51
C PHE A 19 11.80 -15.88 27.61
N CYS A 20 12.87 -15.52 26.89
CA CYS A 20 12.83 -14.38 25.97
C CYS A 20 12.25 -14.73 24.58
N LEU A 21 12.20 -16.01 24.19
CA LEU A 21 11.68 -16.44 22.88
C LEU A 21 10.18 -16.69 22.87
N THR A 22 9.55 -16.91 24.01
CA THR A 22 8.10 -17.14 24.10
C THR A 22 7.27 -15.85 24.11
N ILE A 23 7.87 -14.71 24.45
CA ILE A 23 7.19 -13.40 24.46
C ILE A 23 7.00 -12.84 23.03
N LEU A 24 7.79 -13.30 22.04
CA LEU A 24 7.65 -12.86 20.65
C LEU A 24 6.54 -13.61 19.87
N LEU A 25 5.96 -14.66 20.44
CA LEU A 25 4.89 -15.48 19.83
C LEU A 25 3.48 -15.09 20.32
N LEU A 26 3.37 -14.09 21.19
CA LEU A 26 2.10 -13.46 21.56
C LEU A 26 1.96 -12.13 20.80
N LEU A 27 2.02 -12.17 19.47
CA LEU A 27 1.40 -11.12 18.67
C LEU A 27 -0.11 -11.29 18.80
N SER A 28 -0.65 -10.76 19.89
CA SER A 28 -2.07 -10.62 20.14
C SER A 28 -2.69 -9.86 18.97
N CYS A 29 -3.46 -10.57 18.14
CA CYS A 29 -4.39 -9.95 17.21
C CYS A 29 -5.41 -9.22 18.07
N SER A 30 -5.14 -7.94 18.33
CA SER A 30 -6.08 -7.06 19.01
C SER A 30 -7.16 -6.78 17.97
N ALA A 31 -8.43 -7.07 18.27
CA ALA A 31 -9.54 -6.57 17.45
C ALA A 31 -9.33 -5.06 17.28
N GLY A 32 -9.00 -4.64 16.06
CA GLY A 32 -8.46 -3.31 15.84
C GLY A 32 -9.54 -2.25 15.94
N LYS A 33 -9.52 -1.50 17.04
CA LYS A 33 -10.28 -0.27 17.20
C LYS A 33 -9.93 0.70 16.07
N GLN A 34 -10.80 1.67 15.80
CA GLN A 34 -10.51 2.76 14.89
C GLN A 34 -9.16 3.40 15.23
N CYS A 35 -8.27 3.50 14.24
CA CYS A 35 -6.98 4.17 14.45
C CYS A 35 -7.18 5.66 14.76
N GLY A 36 -6.34 6.18 15.65
CA GLY A 36 -6.24 7.62 15.86
C GLY A 36 -5.70 8.35 14.63
N ASN A 37 -5.84 9.66 14.60
CA ASN A 37 -5.34 10.48 13.49
C ASN A 37 -3.82 10.40 13.37
N CYS A 38 -3.32 10.46 12.14
CA CYS A 38 -1.92 10.69 11.85
C CYS A 38 -1.69 12.19 11.62
N GLY A 39 -1.24 12.91 12.65
CA GLY A 39 -1.26 14.37 12.63
C GLY A 39 -2.70 14.89 12.52
N SER A 40 -2.99 15.68 11.48
CA SER A 40 -4.35 16.14 11.17
C SER A 40 -5.13 15.14 10.29
N THR A 41 -4.49 14.11 9.75
CA THR A 41 -5.11 13.18 8.80
C THR A 41 -5.85 12.08 9.54
N ALA A 42 -7.16 11.98 9.34
CA ALA A 42 -7.95 10.87 9.88
C ALA A 42 -7.57 9.55 9.19
N VAL A 43 -7.36 8.50 9.97
CA VAL A 43 -7.06 7.16 9.45
C VAL A 43 -8.39 6.42 9.24
N ALA A 44 -8.78 6.18 8.00
CA ALA A 44 -10.03 5.48 7.69
C ALA A 44 -9.93 3.98 7.99
N TYR A 45 -10.98 3.37 8.54
CA TYR A 45 -11.08 1.91 8.60
C TYR A 45 -11.07 1.33 7.17
N PRO A 46 -10.39 0.19 6.91
CA PRO A 46 -9.62 -0.67 7.81
C PRO A 46 -8.13 -0.32 7.95
N LEU A 47 -7.68 0.81 7.41
CA LEU A 47 -6.25 1.15 7.39
C LEU A 47 -5.65 1.13 8.79
N SER A 48 -4.51 0.46 8.92
CA SER A 48 -3.85 0.22 10.20
C SER A 48 -2.49 0.92 10.24
N THR A 49 -2.27 1.76 11.24
CA THR A 49 -0.98 2.42 11.50
C THR A 49 -0.13 1.71 12.55
N SER A 50 -0.71 0.73 13.26
CA SER A 50 -0.05 -0.06 14.29
C SER A 50 -0.81 -1.36 14.56
N PRO A 51 -0.17 -2.41 15.12
CA PRO A 51 -0.84 -3.67 15.41
C PRO A 51 -2.07 -3.58 16.36
N GLY A 52 -2.24 -2.45 17.07
CA GLY A 52 -3.31 -2.24 18.03
C GLY A 52 -4.55 -1.49 17.50
N CYS A 53 -4.57 -1.06 16.24
CA CYS A 53 -5.71 -0.36 15.66
C CYS A 53 -5.86 -0.69 14.16
N GLY A 54 -7.08 -0.57 13.62
CA GLY A 54 -7.40 -0.98 12.25
C GLY A 54 -7.18 -2.48 12.01
N ASP A 55 -7.25 -2.94 10.77
CA ASP A 55 -6.91 -4.33 10.45
C ASP A 55 -5.42 -4.42 10.03
N PRO A 56 -4.57 -5.18 10.75
CA PRO A 56 -3.15 -5.33 10.42
C PRO A 56 -2.85 -5.81 8.99
N LYS A 57 -3.84 -6.37 8.28
CA LYS A 57 -3.73 -6.73 6.86
C LYS A 57 -3.77 -5.52 5.93
N TYR A 58 -4.15 -4.34 6.41
CA TYR A 58 -4.24 -3.09 5.64
C TYR A 58 -3.22 -2.06 6.14
N PRO A 59 -1.90 -2.38 6.13
CA PRO A 59 -0.90 -1.52 6.76
C PRO A 59 -0.68 -0.24 5.97
N VAL A 60 -0.70 0.88 6.69
CA VAL A 60 -0.20 2.19 6.24
C VAL A 60 0.74 2.74 7.31
N PHE A 61 1.76 3.49 6.91
CA PHE A 61 2.71 4.05 7.84
C PHE A 61 2.31 5.48 8.20
N CYS A 62 2.20 5.79 9.50
CA CYS A 62 2.07 7.16 9.96
C CYS A 62 3.44 7.75 10.26
N ASN A 63 3.85 8.78 9.52
CA ASN A 63 5.03 9.56 9.86
C ASN A 63 4.58 10.79 10.68
N THR A 64 4.74 10.71 12.00
CA THR A 64 4.30 11.76 12.92
C THR A 64 5.04 13.08 12.73
N SER A 65 6.32 13.04 12.34
CA SER A 65 7.12 14.23 12.04
C SER A 65 6.62 14.96 10.79
N ALA A 66 6.15 14.22 9.78
CA ALA A 66 5.56 14.79 8.57
C ALA A 66 4.06 15.08 8.72
N GLY A 67 3.40 14.55 9.75
CA GLY A 67 1.96 14.64 9.95
C GLY A 67 1.14 13.98 8.83
N ALA A 68 1.69 12.96 8.18
CA ALA A 68 1.11 12.36 6.97
C ALA A 68 1.21 10.82 6.97
N LEU A 69 0.26 10.21 6.26
CA LEU A 69 0.22 8.77 6.01
C LEU A 69 1.02 8.42 4.74
N PHE A 70 1.60 7.22 4.73
CA PHE A 70 2.43 6.72 3.64
C PHE A 70 2.07 5.27 3.33
N LEU A 71 2.11 4.93 2.05
CA LEU A 71 2.12 3.54 1.60
C LEU A 71 3.56 3.10 1.35
N LYS A 72 3.97 1.98 1.94
CA LYS A 72 5.27 1.36 1.68
C LYS A 72 5.16 0.38 0.52
N SER A 73 5.92 0.64 -0.54
CA SER A 73 6.12 -0.29 -1.65
C SER A 73 6.94 -1.50 -1.21
N ILE A 74 6.86 -2.61 -1.95
CA ILE A 74 7.61 -3.84 -1.64
C ILE A 74 9.12 -3.62 -1.58
N ASN A 75 9.64 -2.61 -2.29
CA ASN A 75 11.06 -2.25 -2.29
C ASN A 75 11.47 -1.34 -1.12
N GLY A 76 10.54 -1.02 -0.22
CA GLY A 76 10.77 -0.17 0.94
C GLY A 76 10.56 1.33 0.70
N THR A 77 10.41 1.79 -0.55
CA THR A 77 10.08 3.18 -0.87
C THR A 77 8.72 3.56 -0.27
N GLU A 78 8.66 4.74 0.36
CA GLU A 78 7.47 5.26 1.02
C GLU A 78 6.85 6.35 0.15
N TYR A 79 5.57 6.19 -0.20
CA TYR A 79 4.82 7.13 -1.02
C TYR A 79 3.78 7.85 -0.15
N PRO A 80 3.79 9.19 -0.09
CA PRO A 80 2.82 9.95 0.69
C PRO A 80 1.39 9.68 0.19
N ILE A 81 0.45 9.49 1.10
CA ILE A 81 -0.98 9.43 0.80
C ILE A 81 -1.53 10.85 0.86
N SER A 82 -2.02 11.36 -0.26
CA SER A 82 -2.53 12.74 -0.38
C SER A 82 -4.03 12.85 -0.10
N SER A 83 -4.80 11.78 -0.30
CA SER A 83 -6.24 11.76 -0.05
C SER A 83 -6.71 10.33 0.22
N ILE A 84 -7.78 10.21 1.01
CA ILE A 84 -8.43 8.94 1.37
C ILE A 84 -9.93 9.13 1.18
N ASP A 85 -10.55 8.21 0.45
CA ASP A 85 -12.00 8.09 0.30
C ASP A 85 -12.46 6.74 0.87
N PRO A 86 -12.98 6.72 2.10
CA PRO A 86 -13.50 5.50 2.73
C PRO A 86 -14.71 4.91 2.00
N GLN A 87 -15.48 5.74 1.27
CA GLN A 87 -16.72 5.30 0.62
C GLN A 87 -16.44 4.44 -0.62
N SER A 88 -15.45 4.83 -1.40
CA SER A 88 -14.95 4.04 -2.53
C SER A 88 -13.88 3.04 -2.13
N GLN A 89 -13.44 3.04 -0.87
CA GLN A 89 -12.33 2.23 -0.38
C GLN A 89 -11.04 2.48 -1.18
N THR A 90 -10.75 3.76 -1.45
CA THR A 90 -9.59 4.18 -2.22
C THR A 90 -8.78 5.27 -1.51
N PHE A 91 -7.49 5.35 -1.83
CA PHE A 91 -6.62 6.46 -1.47
C PHE A 91 -5.70 6.79 -2.63
N ILE A 92 -5.16 8.00 -2.67
CA ILE A 92 -4.23 8.44 -3.71
C ILE A 92 -2.84 8.59 -3.10
N ILE A 93 -1.85 7.93 -3.69
CA ILE A 93 -0.45 8.15 -3.36
C ILE A 93 0.17 9.14 -4.33
N GLN A 94 1.10 9.96 -3.83
CA GLN A 94 1.91 10.83 -4.66
C GLN A 94 3.06 10.01 -5.28
N PRO A 95 3.22 10.01 -6.61
CA PRO A 95 4.32 9.31 -7.27
C PRO A 95 5.66 9.98 -6.94
N ALA A 96 6.75 9.30 -7.27
CA ALA A 96 8.09 9.82 -7.02
C ALA A 96 8.37 11.10 -7.84
N ARG A 97 8.95 12.09 -7.18
CA ARG A 97 9.39 13.36 -7.80
C ARG A 97 10.58 13.17 -8.73
N LEU A 98 10.84 14.16 -9.59
CA LEU A 98 12.08 14.22 -10.36
C LEU A 98 13.29 14.57 -9.51
N ILE A 99 14.45 14.10 -9.95
CA ILE A 99 15.76 14.43 -9.37
C ILE A 99 16.30 15.68 -10.06
N GLY A 100 16.16 16.84 -9.39
CA GLY A 100 16.62 18.12 -9.93
C GLY A 100 16.03 18.39 -11.31
N ASN A 101 16.90 18.82 -12.25
CA ASN A 101 16.52 19.07 -13.65
C ASN A 101 16.82 17.87 -14.56
N SER A 102 16.77 16.64 -14.05
CA SER A 102 16.95 15.43 -14.85
C SER A 102 15.62 14.75 -15.10
N CYS A 103 15.47 14.11 -16.27
CA CYS A 103 14.31 13.27 -16.54
C CYS A 103 14.46 11.91 -15.85
N ARG A 104 14.53 11.92 -14.52
CA ARG A 104 14.64 10.72 -13.69
C ARG A 104 13.85 10.88 -12.40
N THR A 105 13.02 9.90 -12.05
CA THR A 105 12.29 9.89 -10.78
C THR A 105 13.16 9.35 -9.64
N THR A 106 12.87 9.76 -8.40
CA THR A 106 13.63 9.33 -7.21
C THR A 106 13.52 7.83 -6.93
N ASP A 107 12.46 7.18 -7.41
CA ASP A 107 12.22 5.73 -7.27
C ASP A 107 12.76 4.91 -8.46
N PHE A 108 13.47 5.53 -9.42
CA PHE A 108 13.97 4.85 -10.61
C PHE A 108 14.82 3.61 -10.30
N VAL A 109 15.66 3.67 -9.26
CA VAL A 109 16.52 2.55 -8.82
C VAL A 109 15.67 1.34 -8.37
N TYR A 110 14.44 1.59 -7.92
CA TYR A 110 13.48 0.57 -7.50
C TYR A 110 12.48 0.19 -8.60
N GLU A 111 12.64 0.79 -9.78
CA GLU A 111 11.82 0.60 -10.98
C GLU A 111 10.35 1.04 -10.80
N GLY A 112 10.07 2.01 -9.92
CA GLY A 112 8.73 2.57 -9.72
C GLY A 112 7.94 1.98 -8.53
N VAL A 113 6.61 2.15 -8.57
CA VAL A 113 5.69 1.70 -7.50
C VAL A 113 5.35 0.23 -7.67
N LYS A 114 5.49 -0.55 -6.59
CA LYS A 114 5.18 -1.98 -6.55
C LYS A 114 4.42 -2.32 -5.26
N LEU A 115 3.16 -2.70 -5.40
CA LEU A 115 2.32 -3.13 -4.28
C LEU A 115 2.67 -4.55 -3.85
N ASN A 116 2.49 -4.87 -2.57
CA ASN A 116 2.66 -6.23 -2.08
C ASN A 116 1.40 -7.04 -2.40
N HIS A 117 1.54 -8.07 -3.24
CA HIS A 117 0.43 -8.91 -3.70
C HIS A 117 -0.22 -9.73 -2.58
N SER A 118 0.46 -9.91 -1.44
CA SER A 118 -0.11 -10.57 -0.26
C SER A 118 -0.98 -9.64 0.58
N LEU A 119 -0.99 -8.34 0.28
CA LEU A 119 -1.83 -7.34 0.94
C LEU A 119 -3.07 -7.05 0.07
N PRO A 120 -4.18 -6.61 0.67
CA PRO A 120 -5.45 -6.39 -0.01
C PRO A 120 -5.48 -5.07 -0.81
N PHE A 121 -4.34 -4.62 -1.36
CA PHE A 121 -4.21 -3.38 -2.13
C PHE A 121 -3.98 -3.66 -3.61
N ASN A 122 -4.64 -2.91 -4.49
CA ASN A 122 -4.35 -2.90 -5.92
C ASN A 122 -4.64 -1.51 -6.53
N PHE A 123 -4.12 -1.24 -7.72
CA PHE A 123 -4.41 -0.01 -8.46
C PHE A 123 -5.81 -0.06 -9.08
N THR A 124 -6.54 1.05 -9.00
CA THR A 124 -7.78 1.22 -9.75
C THR A 124 -7.49 1.35 -11.25
N THR A 125 -8.45 1.00 -12.10
CA THR A 125 -8.34 1.13 -13.57
C THR A 125 -8.35 2.57 -14.07
N GLY A 126 -8.66 3.54 -13.20
CA GLY A 126 -8.69 4.96 -13.51
C GLY A 126 -7.32 5.61 -13.69
N ASN A 127 -6.25 4.92 -13.33
CA ASN A 127 -4.89 5.46 -13.39
C ASN A 127 -4.34 5.48 -14.82
N THR A 128 -3.85 6.64 -15.24
CA THR A 128 -3.11 6.81 -16.50
C THR A 128 -1.67 7.17 -16.20
N VAL A 129 -0.73 6.39 -16.73
CA VAL A 129 0.70 6.58 -16.53
C VAL A 129 1.35 7.02 -17.83
N PHE A 130 2.18 8.06 -17.75
CA PHE A 130 3.08 8.48 -18.80
C PHE A 130 4.49 7.98 -18.47
N MET A 131 5.07 7.17 -19.35
CA MET A 131 6.44 6.72 -19.23
C MET A 131 7.35 7.61 -20.08
N LEU A 132 8.42 8.09 -19.47
CA LEU A 132 9.25 9.18 -19.99
C LEU A 132 10.72 8.76 -20.07
N ASN A 133 11.42 9.31 -21.06
CA ASN A 133 12.83 9.03 -21.31
C ASN A 133 13.08 7.50 -21.34
N CYS A 134 12.39 6.87 -22.28
CA CYS A 134 12.39 5.42 -22.49
C CYS A 134 13.42 5.01 -23.56
N SER A 135 13.89 3.76 -23.49
CA SER A 135 14.67 3.16 -24.57
C SER A 135 13.77 2.74 -25.73
N ALA A 136 14.32 2.69 -26.95
CA ALA A 136 13.55 2.29 -28.14
C ALA A 136 12.98 0.86 -28.04
N GLN A 137 13.57 -0.02 -27.22
CA GLN A 137 13.06 -1.37 -27.00
C GLN A 137 11.75 -1.38 -26.20
N PHE A 138 11.53 -0.38 -25.34
CA PHE A 138 10.31 -0.27 -24.55
C PHE A 138 9.06 -0.06 -25.43
N MET A 139 9.22 0.64 -26.55
CA MET A 139 8.12 0.94 -27.50
C MET A 139 7.50 -0.30 -28.14
N ARG A 140 8.15 -1.47 -28.05
CA ARG A 140 7.62 -2.73 -28.60
C ARG A 140 6.63 -3.43 -27.65
N ARG A 141 6.29 -2.83 -26.51
CA ARG A 141 5.36 -3.42 -25.54
C ARG A 141 3.93 -3.02 -25.89
N GLU A 142 3.10 -4.01 -26.21
CA GLU A 142 1.69 -3.83 -26.63
C GLU A 142 0.80 -3.12 -25.61
N ILE A 143 1.20 -3.07 -24.33
CA ILE A 143 0.45 -2.44 -23.24
C ILE A 143 0.62 -0.91 -23.24
N TYR A 144 1.67 -0.39 -23.87
CA TYR A 144 2.01 1.04 -23.86
C TYR A 144 1.84 1.63 -25.26
N ASP A 145 1.02 2.67 -25.37
CA ASP A 145 0.91 3.48 -26.58
C ASP A 145 2.05 4.50 -26.60
N CYS A 146 3.08 4.21 -27.39
CA CYS A 146 4.29 5.00 -27.50
C CYS A 146 4.34 5.77 -28.82
N SER A 147 4.70 7.06 -28.73
CA SER A 147 4.96 7.89 -29.90
C SER A 147 6.33 8.56 -29.79
N THR A 148 7.02 8.69 -30.93
CA THR A 148 8.26 9.45 -31.03
C THR A 148 8.09 10.88 -31.53
N GLN A 149 6.88 11.24 -31.97
CA GLN A 149 6.59 12.52 -32.56
C GLN A 149 5.81 13.38 -31.57
N SER A 150 6.37 14.54 -31.22
CA SER A 150 5.73 15.51 -30.32
C SER A 150 4.49 16.20 -30.90
N SER A 151 4.29 16.09 -32.22
CA SER A 151 3.08 16.50 -32.93
C SER A 151 1.92 15.52 -32.78
N ASN A 152 2.16 14.34 -32.19
CA ASN A 152 1.09 13.37 -31.92
C ASN A 152 0.17 13.93 -30.81
N GLY A 153 -1.14 13.88 -31.04
CA GLY A 153 -2.16 14.33 -30.09
C GLY A 153 -2.35 13.44 -28.85
N SER A 154 -1.44 12.50 -28.57
CA SER A 154 -1.55 11.66 -27.38
C SER A 154 -1.47 12.49 -26.09
N SER A 155 -2.14 12.04 -25.04
CA SER A 155 -2.19 12.76 -23.75
C SER A 155 -0.80 12.92 -23.14
N CYS A 156 0.13 11.98 -23.37
CA CYS A 156 1.52 12.05 -22.93
C CYS A 156 2.27 13.23 -23.58
N TRP A 157 2.13 13.40 -24.90
CA TRP A 157 2.75 14.54 -25.59
C TRP A 157 2.07 15.86 -25.26
N THR A 158 0.74 15.85 -25.12
CA THR A 158 -0.02 17.01 -24.63
C THR A 158 0.50 17.47 -23.27
N TYR A 159 0.70 16.54 -22.34
CA TYR A 159 1.35 16.81 -21.06
C TYR A 159 2.74 17.41 -21.24
N LEU A 160 3.65 16.73 -21.93
CA LEU A 160 5.04 17.20 -22.10
C LEU A 160 5.12 18.60 -22.72
N ASN A 161 4.28 18.91 -23.69
CA ASN A 161 4.25 20.21 -24.36
C ASN A 161 3.81 21.35 -23.43
N GLN A 162 2.92 21.06 -22.47
CA GLN A 162 2.39 22.03 -21.51
C GLN A 162 3.01 21.89 -20.10
N ALA A 163 3.96 20.97 -19.95
CA ALA A 163 4.44 20.56 -18.65
C ALA A 163 5.17 21.70 -17.91
N PRO A 164 5.21 21.65 -16.56
CA PRO A 164 5.98 22.59 -15.76
C PRO A 164 7.47 22.66 -16.16
N PRO A 165 8.20 23.73 -15.78
CA PRO A 165 9.63 23.89 -16.09
C PRO A 165 10.50 22.72 -15.62
N GLU A 166 10.17 22.09 -14.50
CA GLU A 166 10.85 20.89 -13.98
C GLU A 166 10.82 19.69 -14.95
N MET A 167 9.84 19.63 -15.86
CA MET A 167 9.75 18.58 -16.88
C MET A 167 10.54 18.90 -18.16
N ALA A 168 11.21 20.05 -18.24
CA ALA A 168 11.93 20.47 -19.46
C ALA A 168 12.93 19.41 -19.95
N SER A 169 13.65 18.76 -19.03
CA SER A 169 14.59 17.68 -19.35
C SER A 169 13.94 16.42 -19.91
N CYS A 170 12.64 16.22 -19.71
CA CYS A 170 11.90 15.10 -20.29
C CYS A 170 11.42 15.40 -21.72
N ARG A 171 11.21 16.67 -22.07
CA ARG A 171 10.77 17.08 -23.41
C ARG A 171 11.82 16.89 -24.49
N SER A 172 13.10 16.89 -24.12
CA SER A 172 14.21 16.68 -25.05
C SER A 172 14.32 15.24 -25.56
N TRP A 173 13.53 14.31 -25.02
CA TRP A 173 13.55 12.90 -25.40
C TRP A 173 12.43 12.58 -26.37
N ASN A 174 12.77 11.95 -27.49
CA ASN A 174 11.85 11.66 -28.58
C ASN A 174 10.97 10.42 -28.32
N ILE A 175 10.63 10.07 -27.08
CA ILE A 175 9.74 8.93 -26.77
C ILE A 175 8.87 9.29 -25.57
N CYS A 176 7.55 9.28 -25.78
CA CYS A 176 6.53 9.42 -24.75
C CYS A 176 5.56 8.25 -24.89
N CYS A 177 5.28 7.54 -23.79
CA CYS A 177 4.37 6.41 -23.80
C CYS A 177 3.23 6.58 -22.80
N THR A 178 2.03 6.14 -23.16
CA THR A 178 0.84 6.16 -22.29
C THR A 178 0.39 4.74 -22.00
N ALA A 179 -0.01 4.45 -20.77
CA ALA A 179 -0.75 3.24 -20.44
C ALA A 179 -1.80 3.50 -19.37
N ARG A 180 -2.90 2.76 -19.42
CA ARG A 180 -3.82 2.62 -18.29
C ARG A 180 -3.28 1.54 -17.36
N VAL A 181 -3.17 1.85 -16.07
CA VAL A 181 -2.74 0.90 -15.05
C VAL A 181 -3.90 0.55 -14.13
N GLY A 182 -3.82 -0.60 -13.46
CA GLY A 182 -4.93 -1.21 -12.74
C GLY A 182 -5.57 -2.40 -13.47
N GLY A 183 -6.62 -2.96 -12.86
CA GLY A 183 -7.33 -4.12 -13.41
C GLY A 183 -6.46 -5.39 -13.46
N THR A 184 -6.71 -6.26 -14.44
CA THR A 184 -6.00 -7.56 -14.53
C THR A 184 -4.58 -7.46 -15.08
N VAL A 185 -4.25 -6.39 -15.82
CA VAL A 185 -3.00 -6.29 -16.58
C VAL A 185 -1.88 -5.63 -15.79
N LEU A 186 -2.18 -4.55 -15.05
CA LEU A 186 -1.19 -3.78 -14.26
C LEU A 186 -1.75 -3.42 -12.87
N SER A 187 -2.35 -4.39 -12.18
CA SER A 187 -3.00 -4.19 -10.86
C SER A 187 -2.05 -3.79 -9.75
N TYR A 188 -0.76 -4.13 -9.85
CA TYR A 188 0.14 -4.04 -8.69
C TYR A 188 1.40 -3.22 -8.96
N ASN A 189 1.74 -2.96 -10.22
CA ASN A 189 3.06 -2.42 -10.54
C ASN A 189 3.02 -1.35 -11.63
N ILE A 190 3.68 -0.23 -11.36
CA ILE A 190 4.10 0.76 -12.36
C ILE A 190 5.60 0.54 -12.54
N ILE A 191 5.98 -0.22 -13.57
CA ILE A 191 7.37 -0.66 -13.77
C ILE A 191 8.04 0.17 -14.85
N ALA A 192 8.90 1.11 -14.45
CA ALA A 192 9.71 1.93 -15.34
C ALA A 192 11.07 1.27 -15.66
N ARG A 193 11.11 -0.03 -15.99
CA ARG A 193 12.38 -0.75 -16.20
C ARG A 193 13.23 -0.23 -17.36
N SER A 194 12.59 0.32 -18.37
CA SER A 194 13.26 0.83 -19.57
C SER A 194 12.97 2.30 -19.81
N CYS A 195 12.46 2.99 -18.78
CA CYS A 195 12.15 4.40 -18.76
C CYS A 195 12.72 4.99 -17.47
N THR A 196 13.29 6.18 -17.54
CA THR A 196 13.97 6.72 -16.35
C THR A 196 13.06 7.55 -15.46
N ALA A 197 11.91 7.96 -15.97
CA ALA A 197 10.89 8.68 -15.24
C ALA A 197 9.48 8.24 -15.65
N TYR A 198 8.52 8.54 -14.79
CA TYR A 198 7.10 8.45 -15.13
C TYR A 198 6.33 9.58 -14.45
N ARG A 199 5.08 9.74 -14.90
CA ARG A 199 4.04 10.54 -14.26
C ARG A 199 2.75 9.75 -14.24
N SER A 200 1.88 10.00 -13.27
CA SER A 200 0.61 9.28 -13.14
C SER A 200 -0.50 10.24 -12.81
N PHE A 201 -1.66 10.03 -13.42
CA PHE A 201 -2.85 10.84 -13.27
C PHE A 201 -4.06 9.98 -12.97
N VAL A 202 -4.82 10.36 -11.96
CA VAL A 202 -6.05 9.68 -11.55
C VAL A 202 -7.20 10.16 -12.43
N ASN A 203 -7.96 9.24 -13.02
CA ASN A 203 -9.13 9.52 -13.84
C ASN A 203 -8.91 10.59 -14.91
N LEU A 204 -7.76 10.51 -15.60
CA LEU A 204 -7.36 11.48 -16.61
C LEU A 204 -8.48 11.73 -17.63
N ASP A 205 -8.91 12.99 -17.73
CA ASP A 205 -9.77 13.54 -18.77
C ASP A 205 -8.93 14.46 -19.65
N ASP A 206 -8.66 14.00 -20.88
CA ASP A 206 -7.83 14.69 -21.85
C ASP A 206 -8.50 15.93 -22.48
N LYS A 207 -9.78 16.17 -22.15
CA LYS A 207 -10.51 17.38 -22.52
C LYS A 207 -10.23 18.54 -21.58
N LEU A 208 -9.74 18.27 -20.38
CA LEU A 208 -9.39 19.28 -19.39
C LEU A 208 -7.96 19.82 -19.64
N PRO A 209 -7.68 21.08 -19.29
CA PRO A 209 -6.31 21.60 -19.26
C PRO A 209 -5.38 20.76 -18.38
N VAL A 210 -4.10 20.66 -18.77
CA VAL A 210 -3.11 19.84 -18.05
C VAL A 210 -2.97 20.25 -16.57
N GLN A 211 -3.18 21.52 -16.25
CA GLN A 211 -3.11 22.05 -14.89
C GLN A 211 -4.23 21.54 -13.98
N GLU A 212 -5.33 21.06 -14.57
CA GLU A 212 -6.47 20.48 -13.85
C GLU A 212 -6.34 18.97 -13.66
N TRP A 213 -5.34 18.33 -14.29
CA TRP A 213 -5.14 16.90 -14.17
C TRP A 213 -4.64 16.54 -12.76
N GLN A 214 -5.33 15.61 -12.10
CA GLN A 214 -4.98 15.18 -10.76
C GLN A 214 -3.78 14.21 -10.79
N GLU A 215 -2.59 14.73 -10.49
CA GLU A 215 -1.39 13.88 -10.33
C GLU A 215 -1.53 12.96 -9.11
N GLY A 216 -1.27 11.67 -9.32
CA GLY A 216 -1.41 10.66 -8.30
C GLY A 216 -1.51 9.25 -8.86
N VAL A 217 -1.40 8.27 -7.96
CA VAL A 217 -1.76 6.88 -8.23
C VAL A 217 -2.86 6.49 -7.25
N GLN A 218 -4.06 6.21 -7.75
CA GLN A 218 -5.17 5.75 -6.94
C GLN A 218 -5.04 4.25 -6.67
N VAL A 219 -4.99 3.90 -5.40
CA VAL A 219 -4.97 2.55 -4.87
C VAL A 219 -6.34 2.29 -4.25
N GLN A 220 -6.90 1.12 -4.51
CA GLN A 220 -8.08 0.61 -3.82
C GLN A 220 -7.69 -0.53 -2.89
N TRP A 221 -8.49 -0.74 -1.86
CA TRP A 221 -8.38 -1.90 -0.99
C TRP A 221 -9.62 -2.78 -1.02
N ALA A 222 -9.43 -4.08 -0.83
CA ALA A 222 -10.53 -5.03 -0.74
C ALA A 222 -11.38 -4.76 0.52
N SER A 223 -12.67 -5.11 0.47
CA SER A 223 -13.52 -4.97 1.64
C SER A 223 -13.04 -5.89 2.78
N PRO A 224 -12.74 -5.35 3.97
CA PRO A 224 -12.31 -6.14 5.12
C PRO A 224 -13.44 -7.05 5.62
N PRO A 225 -13.14 -8.30 5.99
CA PRO A 225 -14.06 -9.12 6.77
C PRO A 225 -14.22 -8.55 8.19
N GLU A 226 -15.12 -9.12 8.99
CA GLU A 226 -15.28 -8.70 10.38
C GLU A 226 -13.98 -8.90 11.18
N LEU A 227 -13.74 -8.07 12.20
CA LEU A 227 -12.51 -8.11 13.01
C LEU A 227 -12.29 -9.48 13.65
N GLU A 228 -11.04 -9.94 13.63
CA GLU A 228 -10.65 -11.17 14.34
C GLU A 228 -10.72 -10.96 15.86
N CYS A 229 -11.14 -12.00 16.58
CA CYS A 229 -11.30 -11.96 18.04
C CYS A 229 -10.78 -13.26 18.66
N GLN A 230 -10.33 -13.18 19.90
CA GLN A 230 -9.99 -14.35 20.72
C GLN A 230 -11.15 -14.69 21.66
N ASN A 231 -11.75 -13.66 22.25
CA ASN A 231 -12.85 -13.77 23.21
C ASN A 231 -13.91 -12.67 22.99
N GLN A 232 -15.00 -12.72 23.76
CA GLN A 232 -16.11 -11.78 23.60
C GLN A 232 -15.75 -10.33 23.97
N THR A 233 -14.81 -10.12 24.89
CA THR A 233 -14.40 -8.78 25.32
C THR A 233 -13.80 -7.98 24.16
N ASP A 234 -13.02 -8.65 23.29
CA ASP A 234 -12.43 -8.02 22.09
C ASP A 234 -13.52 -7.39 21.20
N CYS A 235 -14.63 -8.11 21.01
CA CYS A 235 -15.77 -7.64 20.23
C CYS A 235 -16.58 -6.56 20.94
N SER A 236 -16.88 -6.76 22.23
CA SER A 236 -17.63 -5.79 23.01
C SER A 236 -16.97 -4.41 23.06
N GLU A 237 -15.64 -4.35 23.02
CA GLU A 237 -14.88 -3.09 23.00
C GLU A 237 -14.72 -2.48 21.61
N ALA A 238 -14.48 -3.30 20.58
CA ALA A 238 -14.13 -2.82 19.24
C ALA A 238 -15.34 -2.69 18.30
N VAL A 239 -16.31 -3.60 18.39
CA VAL A 239 -17.47 -3.70 17.49
C VAL A 239 -18.74 -3.93 18.31
N PRO A 240 -19.39 -2.87 18.82
CA PRO A 240 -20.63 -3.01 19.57
C PRO A 240 -21.70 -3.82 18.82
N ASN A 241 -22.52 -4.57 19.56
CA ASN A 241 -23.55 -5.47 19.02
C ASN A 241 -23.02 -6.61 18.14
N SER A 242 -21.87 -7.16 18.49
CA SER A 242 -21.30 -8.35 17.84
C SER A 242 -20.92 -9.43 18.86
N THR A 243 -20.83 -10.67 18.38
CA THR A 243 -20.45 -11.85 19.17
C THR A 243 -19.21 -12.51 18.57
N CYS A 244 -18.24 -12.87 19.40
CA CYS A 244 -17.03 -13.56 18.96
C CYS A 244 -17.36 -15.02 18.60
N LEU A 245 -17.45 -15.32 17.30
CA LEU A 245 -17.83 -16.63 16.79
C LEU A 245 -16.78 -17.16 15.81
N LYS A 246 -16.72 -18.50 15.66
CA LYS A 246 -15.86 -19.12 14.64
C LYS A 246 -16.29 -18.68 13.25
N ASP A 247 -15.32 -18.24 12.46
CA ASP A 247 -15.50 -17.94 11.05
C ASP A 247 -15.46 -19.25 10.25
N GLN A 248 -16.64 -19.71 9.83
CA GLN A 248 -16.79 -20.97 9.09
C GLN A 248 -16.11 -20.91 7.71
N SER A 249 -15.89 -19.71 7.17
CA SER A 249 -15.21 -19.50 5.89
C SER A 249 -13.69 -19.52 6.03
N ALA A 250 -13.16 -19.32 7.23
CA ALA A 250 -11.72 -19.38 7.51
C ALA A 250 -11.32 -20.79 7.97
N GLY A 251 -10.63 -21.54 7.10
CA GLY A 251 -10.24 -22.93 7.36
C GLY A 251 -9.32 -23.19 8.56
N ASN A 252 -8.85 -22.14 9.26
CA ASN A 252 -7.90 -22.26 10.36
C ASN A 252 -8.53 -22.07 11.75
N GLY A 253 -9.86 -22.17 11.87
CA GLY A 253 -10.56 -21.99 13.15
C GLY A 253 -10.52 -20.56 13.70
N THR A 254 -10.18 -19.59 12.85
CA THR A 254 -10.23 -18.15 13.13
C THR A 254 -11.60 -17.78 13.68
N ARG A 255 -11.63 -16.90 14.68
CA ARG A 255 -12.88 -16.33 15.20
C ARG A 255 -12.96 -14.86 14.82
N ARG A 256 -14.17 -14.37 14.59
CA ARG A 256 -14.47 -12.99 14.21
C ARG A 256 -15.66 -12.45 14.98
N CYS A 257 -15.71 -11.14 15.12
CA CYS A 257 -16.83 -10.42 15.70
C CYS A 257 -18.02 -10.38 14.75
N LYS A 258 -18.89 -11.39 14.82
CA LYS A 258 -20.07 -11.51 13.96
C LYS A 258 -21.21 -10.64 14.49
N CYS A 259 -21.81 -9.84 13.61
CA CYS A 259 -22.90 -8.95 13.98
C CYS A 259 -24.09 -9.74 14.54
N ASN A 260 -24.70 -9.20 15.60
CA ASN A 260 -25.88 -9.79 16.22
C ASN A 260 -27.10 -9.71 15.27
N GLY A 261 -28.12 -10.54 15.52
CA GLY A 261 -29.28 -10.68 14.64
C GLY A 261 -29.94 -9.33 14.27
N GLY A 262 -30.19 -9.15 12.97
CA GLY A 262 -30.77 -7.92 12.41
C GLY A 262 -29.76 -6.81 12.13
N LEU A 263 -28.46 -7.06 12.31
CA LEU A 263 -27.37 -6.16 11.92
C LEU A 263 -26.48 -6.81 10.86
N GLN A 264 -25.87 -5.97 10.02
CA GLN A 264 -24.93 -6.31 8.97
C GLN A 264 -23.60 -5.62 9.21
N TRP A 265 -22.52 -6.27 8.79
CA TRP A 265 -21.18 -5.71 8.84
C TRP A 265 -21.03 -4.60 7.80
N ASP A 266 -20.63 -3.40 8.25
CA ASP A 266 -20.21 -2.32 7.38
C ASP A 266 -18.67 -2.32 7.25
N PRO A 267 -18.12 -2.76 6.10
CA PRO A 267 -16.68 -2.82 5.88
C PRO A 267 -16.01 -1.44 5.76
N LYS A 268 -16.79 -0.35 5.66
CA LYS A 268 -16.26 1.02 5.55
C LYS A 268 -15.99 1.65 6.90
N THR A 269 -16.81 1.31 7.90
CA THR A 269 -16.69 1.85 9.26
C THR A 269 -16.19 0.82 10.27
N GLY A 270 -16.22 -0.46 9.91
CA GLY A 270 -15.84 -1.55 10.80
C GLY A 270 -16.86 -1.78 11.91
N THR A 271 -18.15 -1.52 11.64
CA THR A 271 -19.22 -1.57 12.65
C THR A 271 -20.41 -2.42 12.18
N CYS A 272 -21.27 -2.80 13.12
CA CYS A 272 -22.52 -3.49 12.84
C CYS A 272 -23.68 -2.48 12.75
N ILE A 273 -24.29 -2.37 11.57
CA ILE A 273 -25.39 -1.44 11.26
C ILE A 273 -26.64 -2.19 10.83
N LYS A 274 -27.82 -1.56 10.85
CA LYS A 274 -29.07 -2.19 10.39
C LYS A 274 -29.16 -2.24 8.87
#